data_AF-A0A2E9V6W7-F1
#
_entry.id   AF-A0A2E9V6W7-F1
#
_cell.length_a   1.000
_cell.length_b   1.000
_cell.length_c   1.000
_cell.angle_alpha   90.00
_cell.angle_beta   90.00
_cell.angle_gamma   90.00
#
_symmetry.space_group_name_H-M   'P 1'
#
loop_
_entity.id
_entity.type
_entity.pdbx_description
1 polymer ?
#
loop_
_entity_poly.entity_id
_entity_poly.type
_entity_poly.pdbx_seq_one_letter_code
_entity_poly.pdbx_strand_id
1 'polypeptide(L)'
;MPRKINYTPNPEQMKLWPEISGNKINGLNELKFRRPEYVYWRDPKEITFGELQKWFYKQNIDPKLQDGRNDRIIEEAVSIAEISDTLTIKTENEWSEAIKLKSAELGVDAVGITSLEMNRTYEGVSVPYNTIIVLGLAMDYNEMSAAPEVSAGAHVVKEYTRGMKASKRLASWLRFHGHDAEPEHGPFAGKLPLIPSAIAAGLGELGKHGSVINKKMGSCFRLAAVLTNMRLKHDKPDIFGADDFCTNCQICSKFCPPDAILHEKKNVRGEKKWYVDFDKCLPFFNETAGCGICVTVCPFSRPEVRPNLMAKLNRKRLIS
;
A
#
# COMPACT_ATOMS: atom_id res chain seq x y z
N MET A 1 -6.26 3.24 -24.61
CA MET A 1 -6.64 2.46 -23.41
C MET A 1 -6.44 0.98 -23.73
N PRO A 2 -5.84 0.18 -22.83
CA PRO A 2 -5.54 -1.23 -23.11
C PRO A 2 -6.83 -2.05 -23.30
N ARG A 3 -6.89 -2.98 -24.27
CA ARG A 3 -8.06 -3.87 -24.37
C ARG A 3 -8.02 -4.88 -23.22
N LYS A 4 -9.19 -5.23 -22.66
CA LYS A 4 -9.27 -6.33 -21.68
C LYS A 4 -8.79 -7.61 -22.36
N ILE A 5 -7.82 -8.27 -21.74
CA ILE A 5 -7.23 -9.52 -22.23
C ILE A 5 -8.04 -10.67 -21.63
N ASN A 6 -8.38 -11.67 -22.43
CA ASN A 6 -8.92 -12.93 -21.91
C ASN A 6 -7.80 -13.64 -21.16
N TYR A 7 -8.03 -13.93 -19.88
CA TYR A 7 -7.02 -14.52 -19.01
C TYR A 7 -7.46 -15.91 -18.54
N THR A 8 -6.51 -16.84 -18.53
CA THR A 8 -6.64 -18.17 -17.93
C THR A 8 -5.35 -18.44 -17.15
N PRO A 9 -5.41 -18.77 -15.86
CA PRO A 9 -4.22 -18.99 -15.05
C PRO A 9 -3.30 -20.09 -15.57
N ASN A 10 -1.99 -19.88 -15.45
CA ASN A 10 -0.99 -20.88 -15.75
C ASN A 10 -1.24 -22.16 -14.90
N PRO A 11 -1.42 -23.34 -15.51
CA PRO A 11 -1.70 -24.57 -14.78
C PRO A 11 -0.62 -24.97 -13.78
N GLU A 12 0.66 -24.61 -14.02
CA GLU A 12 1.77 -24.94 -13.11
C GLU A 12 1.67 -24.18 -11.79
N GLN A 13 1.31 -22.90 -11.81
CA GLN A 13 1.09 -22.18 -10.56
C GLN A 13 -0.16 -22.70 -9.85
N MET A 14 -1.21 -23.07 -10.58
CA MET A 14 -2.44 -23.55 -9.96
C MET A 14 -2.25 -24.89 -9.23
N LYS A 15 -1.26 -25.70 -9.62
CA LYS A 15 -0.85 -26.91 -8.86
C LYS A 15 -0.24 -26.59 -7.50
N LEU A 16 0.25 -25.36 -7.30
CA LEU A 16 0.81 -24.88 -6.04
C LEU A 16 -0.23 -24.15 -5.17
N TRP A 17 -1.48 -24.07 -5.63
CA TRP A 17 -2.56 -23.43 -4.90
C TRP A 17 -2.88 -24.24 -3.63
N PRO A 18 -2.93 -23.61 -2.45
CA PRO A 18 -3.25 -24.32 -1.22
C PRO A 18 -4.72 -24.75 -1.18
N GLU A 19 -5.05 -25.72 -0.33
CA GLU A 19 -6.45 -26.19 -0.15
C GLU A 19 -7.39 -25.09 0.36
N ILE A 20 -6.83 -24.07 1.03
CA ILE A 20 -7.58 -22.94 1.55
C ILE A 20 -7.52 -21.73 0.60
N SER A 21 -8.69 -21.18 0.30
CA SER A 21 -8.84 -19.91 -0.42
C SER A 21 -8.15 -18.75 0.31
N GLY A 22 -7.44 -17.91 -0.43
CA GLY A 22 -6.85 -16.68 0.10
C GLY A 22 -7.93 -15.64 0.43
N ASN A 23 -9.08 -15.67 -0.24
CA ASN A 23 -10.26 -14.91 0.17
C ASN A 23 -10.73 -15.30 1.57
N LYS A 24 -10.68 -16.60 1.93
CA LYS A 24 -11.02 -17.09 3.27
C LYS A 24 -10.01 -16.59 4.31
N ILE A 25 -8.71 -16.67 4.04
CA ILE A 25 -7.67 -16.12 4.94
C ILE A 25 -7.86 -14.61 5.14
N ASN A 26 -8.17 -13.88 4.05
CA ASN A 26 -8.49 -12.46 4.13
C ASN A 26 -9.83 -12.15 4.84
N GLY A 27 -10.64 -13.16 5.15
CA GLY A 27 -11.90 -13.02 5.85
C GLY A 27 -13.04 -12.43 5.02
N LEU A 28 -13.05 -12.71 3.71
CA LEU A 28 -14.17 -12.38 2.84
C LEU A 28 -15.48 -13.02 3.34
N ASN A 29 -16.54 -12.22 3.38
CA ASN A 29 -17.88 -12.53 3.87
C ASN A 29 -17.99 -12.75 5.40
N GLU A 30 -16.91 -12.56 6.16
CA GLU A 30 -16.98 -12.61 7.61
C GLU A 30 -17.66 -11.36 8.18
N LEU A 31 -18.64 -11.57 9.05
CA LEU A 31 -19.39 -10.50 9.72
C LEU A 31 -18.79 -10.10 11.08
N LYS A 32 -17.96 -10.97 11.68
CA LYS A 32 -17.31 -10.69 12.95
C LYS A 32 -15.92 -10.12 12.70
N PHE A 33 -15.55 -9.17 13.54
CA PHE A 33 -14.20 -8.62 13.53
C PHE A 33 -13.18 -9.69 13.94
N ARG A 34 -12.05 -9.70 13.22
CA ARG A 34 -10.79 -10.30 13.64
C ARG A 34 -9.63 -9.56 12.96
N ARG A 35 -8.42 -9.70 13.51
CA ARG A 35 -7.23 -9.12 12.88
C ARG A 35 -6.91 -9.81 11.55
N PRO A 36 -6.27 -9.12 10.60
CA PRO A 36 -5.79 -9.73 9.37
C PRO A 36 -4.75 -10.82 9.66
N GLU A 37 -4.69 -11.82 8.79
CA GLU A 37 -3.63 -12.83 8.78
C GLU A 37 -2.72 -12.63 7.56
N TYR A 38 -1.51 -13.17 7.63
CA TYR A 38 -0.59 -13.16 6.50
C TYR A 38 -1.04 -14.15 5.43
N VAL A 39 -1.38 -13.63 4.25
CA VAL A 39 -1.71 -14.47 3.09
C VAL A 39 -0.51 -14.63 2.16
N TYR A 40 0.26 -13.56 1.93
CA TYR A 40 1.34 -13.47 0.94
C TYR A 40 2.35 -12.39 1.39
N TRP A 41 3.52 -12.35 0.74
CA TRP A 41 4.63 -11.42 1.01
C TRP A 41 5.29 -11.57 2.39
N ARG A 42 5.64 -12.80 2.78
CA ARG A 42 6.43 -13.07 4.00
C ARG A 42 7.46 -14.17 3.75
N ASP A 43 8.21 -14.60 4.77
CA ASP A 43 8.95 -15.87 4.67
C ASP A 43 7.97 -16.95 4.17
N PRO A 44 8.23 -17.57 3.01
CA PRO A 44 7.37 -18.62 2.46
C PRO A 44 7.07 -19.77 3.42
N LYS A 45 7.89 -20.00 4.45
CA LYS A 45 7.66 -21.04 5.47
C LYS A 45 6.57 -20.65 6.48
N GLU A 46 6.25 -19.36 6.61
CA GLU A 46 5.32 -18.82 7.60
C GLU A 46 3.92 -18.53 7.04
N ILE A 47 3.70 -18.73 5.74
CA ILE A 47 2.45 -18.35 5.06
C ILE A 47 1.87 -19.48 4.23
N THR A 48 0.54 -19.52 4.14
CA THR A 48 -0.19 -20.57 3.42
C THR A 48 0.10 -20.58 1.92
N PHE A 49 0.33 -19.41 1.31
CA PHE A 49 0.65 -19.30 -0.12
C PHE A 49 2.17 -19.29 -0.39
N GLY A 50 2.97 -19.87 0.51
CA GLY A 50 4.43 -19.87 0.42
C GLY A 50 5.00 -20.48 -0.86
N GLU A 51 4.47 -21.62 -1.31
CA GLU A 51 4.92 -22.27 -2.56
C GLU A 51 4.62 -21.42 -3.79
N LEU A 52 3.45 -20.76 -3.82
CA LEU A 52 3.12 -19.79 -4.86
C LEU A 52 4.04 -18.57 -4.85
N GLN A 53 4.43 -18.09 -3.66
CA GLN A 53 5.39 -16.99 -3.56
C GLN A 53 6.78 -17.39 -4.07
N LYS A 54 7.24 -18.61 -3.77
CA LYS A 54 8.48 -19.15 -4.32
C LYS A 54 8.41 -19.23 -5.86
N TRP A 55 7.28 -19.69 -6.40
CA TRP A 55 7.03 -19.71 -7.84
C TRP A 55 7.11 -18.30 -8.42
N PHE A 56 6.46 -17.31 -7.80
CA PHE A 56 6.54 -15.91 -8.24
C PHE A 56 7.99 -15.44 -8.39
N TYR A 57 8.83 -15.62 -7.37
CA TYR A 57 10.23 -15.18 -7.46
C TYR A 57 11.04 -15.97 -8.49
N LYS A 58 10.74 -17.27 -8.67
CA LYS A 58 11.40 -18.14 -9.65
C LYS A 58 11.07 -17.76 -11.10
N GLN A 59 9.83 -17.33 -11.37
CA GLN A 59 9.41 -16.95 -12.72
C GLN A 59 9.78 -15.52 -13.07
N ASN A 60 9.74 -14.60 -12.10
CA ASN A 60 9.92 -13.18 -12.35
C ASN A 60 11.40 -12.79 -12.20
N ILE A 61 12.23 -13.24 -13.14
CA ILE A 61 13.69 -13.08 -13.13
C ILE A 61 14.25 -12.06 -14.13
N ASP A 62 13.38 -11.28 -14.79
CA ASP A 62 13.79 -10.24 -15.73
C ASP A 62 14.87 -9.32 -15.11
N PRO A 63 15.97 -8.99 -15.84
CA PRO A 63 17.05 -8.16 -15.32
C PRO A 63 16.58 -6.85 -14.69
N LYS A 64 15.55 -6.19 -15.26
CA LYS A 64 15.01 -4.92 -14.72
C LYS A 64 14.43 -5.09 -13.31
N LEU A 65 13.82 -6.24 -13.04
CA LEU A 65 13.30 -6.57 -11.71
C LEU A 65 14.46 -6.89 -10.75
N GLN A 66 15.48 -7.60 -11.24
CA GLN A 66 16.63 -8.00 -10.42
C GLN A 66 17.48 -6.80 -10.00
N ASP A 67 17.70 -5.83 -10.89
CA ASP A 67 18.41 -4.60 -10.55
C ASP A 67 17.77 -3.88 -9.36
N GLY A 68 16.45 -3.67 -9.40
CA GLY A 68 15.73 -3.04 -8.29
C GLY A 68 15.72 -3.89 -7.01
N ARG A 69 15.75 -5.23 -7.12
CA ARG A 69 15.85 -6.13 -5.96
C ARG A 69 17.25 -6.10 -5.34
N ASN A 70 18.30 -6.02 -6.15
CA ASN A 70 19.68 -5.89 -5.69
C ASN A 70 19.89 -4.57 -4.94
N ASP A 71 19.37 -3.46 -5.48
CA ASP A 71 19.36 -2.17 -4.78
C ASP A 71 18.66 -2.26 -3.42
N ARG A 72 17.58 -3.05 -3.34
CA ARG A 72 16.85 -3.26 -2.09
C ARG A 72 17.68 -4.05 -1.08
N ILE A 73 18.39 -5.10 -1.50
CA ILE A 73 19.27 -5.89 -0.60
C ILE A 73 20.33 -4.99 0.05
N ILE A 74 20.92 -4.09 -0.74
CA ILE A 74 21.91 -3.12 -0.24
C ILE A 74 21.26 -2.21 0.81
N GLU A 75 20.06 -1.69 0.53
CA GLU A 75 19.36 -0.84 1.49
C GLU A 75 18.91 -1.61 2.74
N GLU A 76 18.43 -2.85 2.62
CA GLU A 76 18.02 -3.71 3.73
C GLU A 76 19.16 -3.86 4.75
N ALA A 77 20.40 -4.01 4.27
CA ALA A 77 21.59 -4.16 5.10
C ALA A 77 22.00 -2.89 5.89
N VAL A 78 21.48 -1.71 5.53
CA VAL A 78 21.78 -0.45 6.26
C VAL A 78 21.12 -0.49 7.65
N SER A 79 21.86 -0.31 8.74
CA SER A 79 21.25 -0.23 10.07
C SER A 79 20.51 1.10 10.28
N ILE A 80 19.50 1.08 11.16
CA ILE A 80 18.95 2.32 11.71
C ILE A 80 19.87 2.83 12.83
N ALA A 81 19.92 4.15 13.04
CA ALA A 81 20.75 4.75 14.07
C ALA A 81 20.39 4.24 15.47
N GLU A 82 21.29 4.32 16.44
CA GLU A 82 20.93 4.11 17.85
C GLU A 82 20.09 5.30 18.38
N ILE A 83 19.35 5.07 19.46
CA ILE A 83 18.61 6.14 20.12
C ILE A 83 19.62 7.00 20.88
N SER A 84 19.62 8.30 20.62
CA SER A 84 20.46 9.27 21.33
C SER A 84 20.05 9.38 22.80
N ASP A 85 21.02 9.45 23.70
CA ASP A 85 20.79 9.74 25.12
C ASP A 85 20.30 11.19 25.35
N THR A 86 20.44 12.06 24.33
CA THR A 86 19.96 13.44 24.39
C THR A 86 18.59 13.58 23.74
N LEU A 87 17.59 13.89 24.56
CA LEU A 87 16.23 14.15 24.10
C LEU A 87 16.06 15.59 23.61
N THR A 88 15.67 15.75 22.35
CA THR A 88 15.25 17.06 21.81
C THR A 88 13.81 17.35 22.22
N ILE A 89 13.58 18.43 22.96
CA ILE A 89 12.25 18.81 23.45
C ILE A 89 11.59 19.78 22.47
N LYS A 90 10.43 19.42 21.95
CA LYS A 90 9.52 20.27 21.17
C LYS A 90 8.08 19.92 21.52
N THR A 91 7.15 20.82 21.23
CA THR A 91 5.71 20.55 21.32
C THR A 91 5.26 19.52 20.28
N GLU A 92 4.09 18.91 20.49
CA GLU A 92 3.50 17.94 19.55
C GLU A 92 3.32 18.53 18.14
N ASN A 93 2.93 19.81 18.06
CA ASN A 93 2.75 20.53 16.80
C ASN A 93 4.09 20.73 16.08
N GLU A 94 5.10 21.25 16.78
CA GLU A 94 6.44 21.48 16.20
C GLU A 94 7.08 20.18 15.73
N TRP A 95 6.92 19.08 16.47
CA TRP A 95 7.39 17.77 16.02
C TRP A 95 6.66 17.29 14.77
N SER A 96 5.34 17.45 14.73
CA SER A 96 4.54 17.03 13.57
C SER A 96 4.91 17.81 12.31
N GLU A 97 5.15 19.11 12.44
CA GLU A 97 5.62 19.96 11.34
C GLU A 97 7.04 19.59 10.92
N ALA A 98 7.96 19.40 11.87
CA ALA A 98 9.33 19.00 11.59
C ALA A 98 9.41 17.63 10.90
N ILE A 99 8.58 16.67 11.29
CA ILE A 99 8.48 15.35 10.65
C ILE A 99 7.99 15.49 9.20
N LYS A 100 6.97 16.31 8.96
CA LYS A 100 6.44 16.55 7.61
C LYS A 100 7.48 17.20 6.71
N LEU A 101 8.19 18.21 7.21
CA LEU A 101 9.31 18.85 6.50
C LEU A 101 10.44 17.86 6.24
N LYS A 102 10.86 17.11 7.25
CA LYS A 102 11.95 16.13 7.11
C LYS A 102 11.60 15.04 6.11
N SER A 103 10.36 14.57 6.12
CA SER A 103 9.89 13.58 5.16
C SER A 103 9.93 14.11 3.72
N ALA A 104 9.57 15.38 3.50
CA ALA A 104 9.69 16.01 2.19
C ALA A 104 11.15 16.11 1.72
N GLU A 105 12.09 16.45 2.60
CA GLU A 105 13.54 16.40 2.29
C GLU A 105 14.02 14.99 1.91
N LEU A 106 13.43 13.96 2.52
CA LEU A 106 13.70 12.55 2.23
C LEU A 106 12.98 12.05 0.96
N GLY A 107 12.30 12.94 0.23
CA GLY A 107 11.60 12.62 -1.01
C GLY A 107 10.28 11.88 -0.78
N VAL A 108 9.55 12.16 0.30
CA VAL A 108 8.18 11.67 0.53
C VAL A 108 7.18 12.69 -0.01
N ASP A 109 6.15 12.23 -0.75
CA ASP A 109 5.18 13.09 -1.43
C ASP A 109 3.93 13.41 -0.60
N ALA A 110 3.59 12.54 0.36
CA ALA A 110 2.51 12.76 1.31
C ALA A 110 2.85 12.16 2.67
N VAL A 111 2.49 12.86 3.74
CA VAL A 111 2.70 12.41 5.10
C VAL A 111 1.41 12.60 5.89
N GLY A 112 1.04 11.58 6.64
CA GLY A 112 -0.06 11.66 7.59
C GLY A 112 0.35 11.00 8.90
N ILE A 113 -0.15 11.53 10.00
CA ILE A 113 0.13 11.02 11.35
C ILE A 113 -1.18 10.58 11.97
N THR A 114 -1.21 9.38 12.57
CA THR A 114 -2.40 8.90 13.27
C THR A 114 -2.04 7.92 14.39
N SER A 115 -3.01 7.55 15.19
CA SER A 115 -2.85 6.51 16.21
C SER A 115 -2.66 5.14 15.57
N LEU A 116 -1.73 4.35 16.10
CA LEU A 116 -1.60 2.94 15.79
C LEU A 116 -2.59 2.15 16.63
N GLU A 117 -3.53 1.47 15.98
CA GLU A 117 -4.51 0.62 16.66
C GLU A 117 -4.10 -0.86 16.55
N MET A 118 -4.02 -1.57 17.68
CA MET A 118 -3.61 -2.99 17.72
C MET A 118 -4.57 -3.90 16.93
N ASN A 119 -5.84 -3.51 16.79
CA ASN A 119 -6.82 -4.24 15.97
C ASN A 119 -6.49 -4.21 14.45
N ARG A 120 -5.55 -3.37 14.00
CA ARG A 120 -5.09 -3.27 12.61
C ARG A 120 -3.80 -4.04 12.36
N THR A 121 -3.14 -4.57 13.39
CA THR A 121 -1.92 -5.39 13.24
C THR A 121 -2.29 -6.80 12.78
N TYR A 122 -1.33 -7.54 12.25
CA TYR A 122 -1.58 -8.95 11.93
C TYR A 122 -1.82 -9.79 13.19
N GLU A 123 -2.59 -10.86 13.05
CA GLU A 123 -2.84 -11.81 14.13
C GLU A 123 -1.51 -12.38 14.66
N GLY A 124 -1.42 -12.54 15.99
CA GLY A 124 -0.17 -12.94 16.66
C GLY A 124 0.92 -11.87 16.75
N VAL A 125 0.76 -10.70 16.12
CA VAL A 125 1.75 -9.60 16.19
C VAL A 125 1.45 -8.68 17.36
N SER A 126 2.49 -8.35 18.13
CA SER A 126 2.49 -7.29 19.14
C SER A 126 3.38 -6.14 18.67
N VAL A 127 2.92 -4.91 18.87
CA VAL A 127 3.61 -3.68 18.46
C VAL A 127 3.71 -2.74 19.67
N PRO A 128 4.91 -2.39 20.15
CA PRO A 128 5.09 -1.56 21.34
C PRO A 128 4.98 -0.05 21.03
N TYR A 129 4.19 0.32 20.03
CA TYR A 129 4.04 1.69 19.53
C TYR A 129 2.58 2.10 19.44
N ASN A 130 2.27 3.37 19.75
CA ASN A 130 0.91 3.91 19.72
C ASN A 130 0.67 4.97 18.64
N THR A 131 1.72 5.40 17.94
CA THR A 131 1.64 6.40 16.86
C THR A 131 2.27 5.83 15.60
N ILE A 132 1.64 6.09 14.45
CA ILE A 132 2.16 5.74 13.12
C ILE A 132 2.21 6.99 12.22
N ILE A 133 3.38 7.22 11.64
CA ILE A 133 3.63 8.23 10.61
C ILE A 133 3.60 7.50 9.27
N VAL A 134 2.57 7.73 8.45
CA VAL A 134 2.40 7.09 7.16
C VAL A 134 2.98 7.97 6.05
N LEU A 135 3.80 7.36 5.19
CA LEU A 135 4.50 7.99 4.09
C LEU A 135 3.89 7.52 2.77
N GLY A 136 3.51 8.45 1.90
CA GLY A 136 3.04 8.22 0.54
C GLY A 136 4.11 8.60 -0.47
N LEU A 137 4.49 7.65 -1.34
CA LEU A 137 5.53 7.79 -2.35
C LEU A 137 4.89 7.70 -3.74
N ALA A 138 4.68 8.84 -4.40
CA ALA A 138 4.13 8.90 -5.74
C ALA A 138 5.02 8.13 -6.71
N MET A 139 4.42 7.23 -7.48
CA MET A 139 5.09 6.55 -8.58
C MET A 139 4.94 7.38 -9.86
N ASP A 140 5.95 7.38 -10.71
CA ASP A 140 5.84 7.91 -12.07
C ASP A 140 4.68 7.25 -12.84
N TYR A 141 3.71 8.05 -13.26
CA TYR A 141 2.53 7.55 -13.97
C TYR A 141 2.86 7.04 -15.38
N ASN A 142 3.84 7.63 -16.08
CA ASN A 142 4.22 7.19 -17.42
C ASN A 142 4.85 5.80 -17.37
N GLU A 143 5.77 5.57 -16.42
CA GLU A 143 6.34 4.24 -16.17
C GLU A 143 5.25 3.23 -15.80
N MET A 144 4.35 3.62 -14.89
CA MET A 144 3.24 2.76 -14.47
C MET A 144 2.23 2.49 -15.59
N SER A 145 2.04 3.42 -16.53
CA SER A 145 1.07 3.28 -17.62
C SER A 145 1.36 2.11 -18.56
N ALA A 146 2.59 1.58 -18.52
CA ALA A 146 2.98 0.36 -19.20
C ALA A 146 2.41 -0.92 -18.55
N ALA A 147 1.75 -0.85 -17.38
CA ALA A 147 1.19 -2.04 -16.75
C ALA A 147 0.25 -2.82 -17.71
N PRO A 148 0.39 -4.15 -17.80
CA PRO A 148 1.11 -5.05 -16.89
C PRO A 148 2.54 -5.42 -17.35
N GLU A 149 3.16 -4.66 -18.25
CA GLU A 149 4.52 -4.94 -18.73
C GLU A 149 5.55 -4.93 -17.59
N VAL A 150 6.62 -5.72 -17.75
CA VAL A 150 7.67 -5.90 -16.74
C VAL A 150 8.36 -4.60 -16.33
N SER A 151 8.39 -3.59 -17.20
CA SER A 151 8.93 -2.25 -16.88
C SER A 151 8.16 -1.56 -15.77
N ALA A 152 6.83 -1.66 -15.76
CA ALA A 152 6.00 -1.12 -14.69
C ALA A 152 6.26 -1.88 -13.37
N GLY A 153 6.41 -3.21 -13.43
CA GLY A 153 6.81 -4.01 -12.28
C GLY A 153 8.19 -3.62 -11.71
N ALA A 154 9.17 -3.39 -12.58
CA ALA A 154 10.50 -2.93 -12.19
C ALA A 154 10.47 -1.54 -11.54
N HIS A 155 9.66 -0.63 -12.05
CA HIS A 155 9.42 0.67 -11.42
C HIS A 155 8.83 0.51 -10.01
N VAL A 156 7.81 -0.35 -9.85
CA VAL A 156 7.26 -0.67 -8.52
C VAL A 156 8.31 -1.19 -7.54
N VAL A 157 9.22 -2.05 -8.00
CA VAL A 157 10.32 -2.57 -7.16
C VAL A 157 11.21 -1.43 -6.66
N LYS A 158 11.56 -0.46 -7.52
CA LYS A 158 12.36 0.71 -7.14
C LYS A 158 11.64 1.59 -6.11
N GLU A 159 10.34 1.77 -6.27
CA GLU A 159 9.52 2.60 -5.35
C GLU A 159 9.39 1.96 -3.96
N TYR A 160 9.43 0.62 -3.85
CA TYR A 160 9.57 -0.04 -2.54
C TYR A 160 10.91 0.30 -1.87
N THR A 161 12.02 0.29 -2.62
CA THR A 161 13.34 0.68 -2.09
C THR A 161 13.36 2.15 -1.68
N ARG A 162 12.69 3.04 -2.41
CA ARG A 162 12.52 4.44 -2.02
C ARG A 162 11.74 4.59 -0.70
N GLY A 163 10.64 3.84 -0.55
CA GLY A 163 9.87 3.80 0.70
C GLY A 163 10.70 3.32 1.90
N MET A 164 11.46 2.24 1.71
CA MET A 164 12.40 1.71 2.69
C MET A 164 13.44 2.76 3.11
N LYS A 165 14.14 3.37 2.14
CA LYS A 165 15.10 4.47 2.37
C LYS A 165 14.49 5.59 3.20
N ALA A 166 13.33 6.09 2.80
CA ALA A 166 12.67 7.20 3.47
C ALA A 166 12.29 6.84 4.91
N SER A 167 11.65 5.68 5.13
CA SER A 167 11.25 5.24 6.48
C SER A 167 12.45 5.02 7.41
N LYS A 168 13.52 4.37 6.94
CA LYS A 168 14.72 4.10 7.74
C LYS A 168 15.43 5.38 8.12
N ARG A 169 15.59 6.30 7.17
CA ARG A 169 16.22 7.61 7.43
C ARG A 169 15.39 8.49 8.35
N LEU A 170 14.06 8.49 8.21
CA LEU A 170 13.18 9.22 9.11
C LEU A 170 13.23 8.64 10.53
N ALA A 171 13.16 7.31 10.67
CA ALA A 171 13.31 6.64 11.96
C ALA A 171 14.67 6.94 12.61
N SER A 172 15.77 6.84 11.86
CA SER A 172 17.11 7.21 12.33
C SER A 172 17.19 8.68 12.76
N TRP A 173 16.54 9.59 12.04
CA TRP A 173 16.49 11.00 12.41
C TRP A 173 15.73 11.24 13.71
N LEU A 174 14.60 10.56 13.92
CA LEU A 174 13.88 10.62 15.20
C LEU A 174 14.71 10.05 16.36
N ARG A 175 15.39 8.94 16.13
CA ARG A 175 16.27 8.28 17.11
C ARG A 175 17.47 9.14 17.47
N PHE A 176 18.05 9.84 16.48
CA PHE A 176 19.08 10.86 16.71
C PHE A 176 18.60 12.00 17.62
N HIS A 177 17.31 12.32 17.61
CA HIS A 177 16.69 13.29 18.49
C HIS A 177 16.19 12.71 19.83
N GLY A 178 16.55 11.45 20.14
CA GLY A 178 16.23 10.78 21.40
C GLY A 178 14.84 10.14 21.44
N HIS A 179 14.19 9.96 20.29
CA HIS A 179 12.88 9.32 20.21
C HIS A 179 12.96 7.91 19.63
N ASP A 180 12.42 6.92 20.35
CA ASP A 180 12.30 5.58 19.78
C ASP A 180 11.35 5.57 18.57
N ALA A 181 11.79 4.94 17.49
CA ALA A 181 11.08 4.86 16.24
C ALA A 181 11.53 3.63 15.45
N GLU A 182 10.60 2.99 14.76
CA GLU A 182 10.88 1.81 13.94
C GLU A 182 10.29 1.97 12.53
N PRO A 183 11.07 1.71 11.46
CA PRO A 183 10.55 1.76 10.10
C PRO A 183 9.62 0.56 9.82
N GLU A 184 8.59 0.79 9.00
CA GLU A 184 7.65 -0.24 8.52
C GLU A 184 7.40 0.00 7.03
N HIS A 185 7.82 -0.92 6.17
CA HIS A 185 7.79 -0.73 4.72
C HIS A 185 7.65 -2.05 3.96
N GLY A 186 7.19 -1.97 2.71
CA GLY A 186 7.18 -3.11 1.80
C GLY A 186 8.56 -3.48 1.24
N PRO A 187 8.63 -4.45 0.31
CA PRO A 187 7.49 -5.16 -0.29
C PRO A 187 6.91 -6.27 0.59
N PHE A 188 7.67 -6.75 1.58
CA PHE A 188 7.20 -7.77 2.51
C PHE A 188 6.18 -7.18 3.50
N ALA A 189 5.20 -7.98 3.89
CA ALA A 189 4.25 -7.64 4.93
C ALA A 189 4.96 -7.65 6.29
N GLY A 190 5.18 -6.47 6.87
CA GLY A 190 5.68 -6.31 8.22
C GLY A 190 4.57 -6.45 9.25
N LYS A 191 4.44 -5.52 10.20
CA LYS A 191 3.59 -5.70 11.40
C LYS A 191 2.10 -5.45 11.17
N LEU A 192 1.75 -4.73 10.11
CA LEU A 192 0.37 -4.35 9.81
C LEU A 192 0.15 -4.01 8.32
N PRO A 193 -1.06 -4.16 7.78
CA PRO A 193 -1.43 -3.54 6.51
C PRO A 193 -1.44 -2.01 6.62
N LEU A 194 -0.75 -1.31 5.71
CA LEU A 194 -0.62 0.15 5.77
C LEU A 194 -1.86 0.93 5.31
N ILE A 195 -2.74 0.32 4.48
CA ILE A 195 -3.90 1.01 3.89
C ILE A 195 -4.86 1.61 4.95
N PRO A 196 -5.29 0.88 6.00
CA PRO A 196 -6.16 1.44 7.03
C PRO A 196 -5.53 2.63 7.76
N SER A 197 -4.24 2.56 8.08
CA SER A 197 -3.51 3.66 8.72
C SER A 197 -3.36 4.86 7.77
N ALA A 198 -3.11 4.63 6.48
CA ALA A 198 -3.06 5.69 5.48
C ALA A 198 -4.39 6.45 5.38
N ILE A 199 -5.53 5.74 5.38
CA ILE A 199 -6.86 6.35 5.35
C ILE A 199 -7.10 7.16 6.63
N ALA A 200 -6.81 6.58 7.81
CA ALA A 200 -6.98 7.26 9.09
C ALA A 200 -6.09 8.50 9.23
N ALA A 201 -4.90 8.47 8.65
CA ALA A 201 -3.94 9.56 8.60
C ALA A 201 -4.23 10.60 7.50
N GLY A 202 -5.34 10.46 6.76
CA GLY A 202 -5.76 11.46 5.78
C GLY A 202 -5.06 11.39 4.42
N LEU A 203 -4.39 10.29 4.09
CA LEU A 203 -3.76 10.14 2.76
C LEU A 203 -4.79 9.90 1.64
N GLY A 204 -6.03 9.57 1.97
CA GLY A 204 -7.11 9.45 0.99
C GLY A 204 -8.21 8.48 1.38
N GLU A 205 -8.97 8.03 0.39
CA GLU A 205 -10.10 7.10 0.55
C GLU A 205 -9.80 5.74 -0.12
N LEU A 206 -10.45 4.66 0.33
CA LEU A 206 -10.31 3.35 -0.31
C LEU A 206 -11.03 3.33 -1.67
N GLY A 207 -10.29 3.06 -2.75
CA GLY A 207 -10.86 2.87 -4.08
C GLY A 207 -11.43 1.46 -4.30
N LYS A 208 -12.34 1.32 -5.26
CA LYS A 208 -12.93 0.04 -5.69
C LYS A 208 -11.88 -1.03 -6.03
N HIS A 209 -10.72 -0.61 -6.56
CA HIS A 209 -9.60 -1.50 -6.87
C HIS A 209 -8.74 -1.89 -5.65
N GLY A 210 -9.18 -1.59 -4.43
CA GLY A 210 -8.51 -2.02 -3.19
C GLY A 210 -7.27 -1.22 -2.79
N SER A 211 -7.00 -0.07 -3.42
CA SER A 211 -5.87 0.81 -3.05
C SER A 211 -6.38 2.19 -2.65
N VAL A 212 -5.56 2.95 -1.92
CA VAL A 212 -5.91 4.32 -1.50
C VAL A 212 -5.92 5.25 -2.72
N ILE A 213 -6.92 6.11 -2.82
CA ILE A 213 -6.99 7.21 -3.78
C ILE A 213 -6.68 8.52 -3.04
N ASN A 214 -5.56 9.14 -3.38
CA ASN A 214 -5.15 10.45 -2.88
C ASN A 214 -5.58 11.57 -3.85
N LYS A 215 -5.97 12.75 -3.32
CA LYS A 215 -6.40 13.91 -4.13
C LYS A 215 -5.36 14.41 -5.13
N LYS A 216 -4.07 14.34 -4.79
CA LYS A 216 -2.96 14.88 -5.58
C LYS A 216 -2.28 13.81 -6.43
N MET A 217 -2.13 12.60 -5.91
CA MET A 217 -1.36 11.51 -6.55
C MET A 217 -2.26 10.48 -7.25
N GLY A 218 -3.58 10.50 -7.02
CA GLY A 218 -4.45 9.39 -7.39
C GLY A 218 -4.12 8.12 -6.59
N SER A 219 -4.18 6.95 -7.23
CA SER A 219 -3.78 5.69 -6.59
C SER A 219 -2.39 5.20 -6.99
N CYS A 220 -1.68 6.00 -7.80
CA CYS A 220 -0.36 5.68 -8.33
C CYS A 220 0.73 6.04 -7.31
N PHE A 221 0.67 5.45 -6.11
CA PHE A 221 1.66 5.69 -5.05
C PHE A 221 1.84 4.46 -4.15
N ARG A 222 2.97 4.38 -3.46
CA ARG A 222 3.29 3.34 -2.47
C ARG A 222 3.24 3.89 -1.06
N LEU A 223 3.13 2.97 -0.11
CA LEU A 223 3.09 3.28 1.31
C LEU A 223 4.34 2.75 2.01
N ALA A 224 4.88 3.55 2.91
CA ALA A 224 5.79 3.16 3.98
C ALA A 224 5.33 3.85 5.27
N ALA A 225 5.97 3.57 6.39
CA ALA A 225 5.62 4.16 7.66
C ALA A 225 6.79 4.16 8.65
N VAL A 226 6.63 4.94 9.72
CA VAL A 226 7.46 4.90 10.92
C VAL A 226 6.54 4.77 12.13
N LEU A 227 6.81 3.79 12.99
CA LEU A 227 6.09 3.52 14.22
C LEU A 227 6.84 4.20 15.38
N THR A 228 6.14 4.84 16.31
CA THR A 228 6.78 5.54 17.44
C THR A 228 5.81 5.69 18.62
N ASN A 229 6.34 6.08 19.78
CA ASN A 229 5.58 6.50 20.97
C ASN A 229 5.59 8.02 21.18
N MET A 230 6.14 8.78 20.23
CA MET A 230 6.07 10.24 20.26
C MET A 230 4.61 10.71 20.31
N ARG A 231 4.36 11.73 21.13
CA ARG A 231 3.11 12.47 21.10
C ARG A 231 3.16 13.45 19.94
N LEU A 232 2.27 13.27 18.97
CA LEU A 232 2.22 14.03 17.73
C LEU A 232 0.78 14.50 17.48
N LYS A 233 0.64 15.60 16.75
CA LYS A 233 -0.66 16.06 16.26
C LYS A 233 -1.14 15.12 15.16
N HIS A 234 -2.20 14.37 15.45
CA HIS A 234 -2.81 13.47 14.47
C HIS A 234 -3.56 14.24 13.39
N ASP A 235 -3.43 13.76 12.16
CA ASP A 235 -4.24 14.14 11.02
C ASP A 235 -5.62 13.43 11.07
N LYS A 236 -6.55 13.89 10.24
CA LYS A 236 -7.91 13.33 10.14
C LYS A 236 -8.13 12.71 8.77
N PRO A 237 -9.02 11.70 8.64
CA PRO A 237 -9.38 11.14 7.34
C PRO A 237 -9.79 12.23 6.35
N ASP A 238 -9.30 12.11 5.11
CA ASP A 238 -9.62 13.06 4.04
C ASP A 238 -10.73 12.50 3.14
N ILE A 239 -11.97 12.87 3.44
CA ILE A 239 -13.17 12.44 2.70
C ILE A 239 -13.46 13.46 1.61
N PHE A 240 -13.32 13.08 0.35
CA PHE A 240 -13.52 13.94 -0.83
C PHE A 240 -14.46 13.36 -1.90
N GLY A 241 -15.05 12.19 -1.64
CA GLY A 241 -16.07 11.57 -2.48
C GLY A 241 -15.51 10.55 -3.48
N ALA A 242 -14.29 10.06 -3.28
CA ALA A 242 -13.74 8.98 -4.10
C ALA A 242 -14.52 7.66 -3.90
N ASP A 243 -14.97 7.37 -2.69
CA ASP A 243 -15.78 6.18 -2.39
C ASP A 243 -17.14 6.22 -3.13
N ASP A 244 -17.85 7.35 -3.06
CA ASP A 244 -19.12 7.55 -3.78
C ASP A 244 -18.94 7.50 -5.31
N PHE A 245 -17.87 8.11 -5.81
CA PHE A 245 -17.51 8.02 -7.22
C PHE A 245 -17.29 6.57 -7.65
N CYS A 246 -16.62 5.78 -6.81
CA CYS A 246 -16.36 4.37 -7.07
C CYS A 246 -17.65 3.55 -7.21
N THR A 247 -18.75 3.90 -6.54
CA THR A 247 -20.04 3.19 -6.67
C THR A 247 -20.50 3.10 -8.13
N ASN A 248 -20.40 4.19 -8.88
CA ASN A 248 -20.86 4.26 -10.27
C ASN A 248 -19.75 4.00 -11.30
N CYS A 249 -18.49 4.29 -10.96
CA CYS A 249 -17.37 4.07 -11.85
C CYS A 249 -17.11 2.56 -12.04
N GLN A 250 -16.96 2.13 -13.30
CA GLN A 250 -16.69 0.73 -13.66
C GLN A 250 -15.35 0.54 -14.39
N ILE A 251 -14.46 1.54 -14.36
CA ILE A 251 -13.25 1.51 -15.19
C ILE A 251 -12.27 0.44 -14.71
N CYS A 252 -11.91 0.39 -13.42
CA CYS A 252 -10.96 -0.61 -12.94
C CYS A 252 -11.48 -2.05 -13.13
N SER A 253 -12.77 -2.31 -12.87
CA SER A 253 -13.39 -3.63 -13.09
C SER A 253 -13.44 -4.02 -14.57
N LYS A 254 -13.82 -3.11 -15.47
CA LYS A 254 -13.86 -3.37 -16.92
C LYS A 254 -12.51 -3.76 -17.53
N PHE A 255 -11.42 -3.28 -16.95
CA PHE A 255 -10.07 -3.52 -17.46
C PHE A 255 -9.31 -4.60 -16.69
N CYS A 256 -9.87 -5.15 -15.61
CA CYS A 256 -9.25 -6.21 -14.82
C CYS A 256 -9.30 -7.53 -15.61
N PRO A 257 -8.18 -8.08 -16.11
CA PRO A 257 -8.21 -9.32 -16.89
C PRO A 257 -8.82 -10.52 -16.17
N PRO A 258 -8.54 -10.76 -14.86
CA PRO A 258 -9.13 -11.89 -14.13
C PRO A 258 -10.52 -11.62 -13.54
N ASP A 259 -11.15 -10.46 -13.79
CA ASP A 259 -12.43 -10.09 -13.18
C ASP A 259 -12.43 -10.16 -11.64
N ALA A 260 -11.33 -9.73 -11.04
CA ALA A 260 -11.12 -9.76 -9.60
C ALA A 260 -11.79 -8.59 -8.85
N ILE A 261 -12.13 -7.50 -9.54
CA ILE A 261 -12.66 -6.29 -8.90
C ILE A 261 -14.19 -6.35 -8.88
N LEU A 262 -14.74 -6.46 -7.67
CA LEU A 262 -16.18 -6.61 -7.45
C LEU A 262 -16.93 -5.28 -7.64
N HIS A 263 -18.19 -5.38 -8.09
CA HIS A 263 -19.05 -4.21 -8.32
C HIS A 263 -19.68 -3.65 -7.05
N GLU A 264 -19.63 -4.40 -5.95
CA GLU A 264 -20.23 -4.06 -4.67
C GLU A 264 -19.24 -4.27 -3.53
N LYS A 265 -19.39 -3.48 -2.47
CA LYS A 265 -18.67 -3.69 -1.21
C LYS A 265 -19.03 -5.03 -0.59
N LYS A 266 -18.05 -5.70 0.01
CA LYS A 266 -18.21 -6.97 0.73
C LYS A 266 -17.90 -6.77 2.20
N ASN A 267 -18.46 -7.64 3.04
CA ASN A 267 -18.02 -7.75 4.43
C ASN A 267 -16.68 -8.47 4.43
N VAL A 268 -15.68 -7.88 5.08
CA VAL A 268 -14.34 -8.44 5.19
C VAL A 268 -13.89 -8.23 6.63
N ARG A 269 -13.84 -9.31 7.40
CA ARG A 269 -13.54 -9.30 8.85
C ARG A 269 -14.40 -8.30 9.62
N GLY A 270 -15.71 -8.32 9.39
CA GLY A 270 -16.69 -7.46 10.06
C GLY A 270 -16.80 -6.03 9.54
N GLU A 271 -16.05 -5.66 8.50
CA GLU A 271 -16.10 -4.33 7.89
C GLU A 271 -16.65 -4.40 6.45
N LYS A 272 -17.64 -3.55 6.12
CA LYS A 272 -18.17 -3.45 4.75
C LYS A 272 -17.32 -2.50 3.91
N LYS A 273 -16.54 -3.04 2.96
CA LYS A 273 -15.59 -2.25 2.14
C LYS A 273 -15.43 -2.79 0.73
N TRP A 274 -14.78 -2.00 -0.13
CA TRP A 274 -14.34 -2.50 -1.44
C TRP A 274 -13.33 -3.63 -1.26
N TYR A 275 -13.48 -4.67 -2.08
CA TYR A 275 -12.64 -5.86 -2.00
C TYR A 275 -12.28 -6.34 -3.40
N VAL A 276 -11.01 -6.73 -3.56
CA VAL A 276 -10.51 -7.39 -4.75
C VAL A 276 -10.40 -8.86 -4.42
N ASP A 277 -11.06 -9.70 -5.22
CA ASP A 277 -10.99 -11.16 -5.13
C ASP A 277 -9.54 -11.61 -5.28
N PHE A 278 -8.97 -12.05 -4.15
CA PHE A 278 -7.57 -12.44 -4.05
C PHE A 278 -7.28 -13.64 -4.94
N ASP A 279 -8.17 -14.63 -4.93
CA ASP A 279 -7.98 -15.89 -5.64
C ASP A 279 -7.99 -15.69 -7.17
N LYS A 280 -8.70 -14.66 -7.64
CA LYS A 280 -8.67 -14.26 -9.06
C LYS A 280 -7.49 -13.34 -9.40
N CYS A 281 -7.16 -12.40 -8.52
CA CYS A 281 -6.13 -11.40 -8.78
C CYS A 281 -4.72 -12.00 -8.77
N LEU A 282 -4.44 -12.87 -7.78
CA LEU A 282 -3.09 -13.37 -7.51
C LEU A 282 -2.46 -14.10 -8.70
N PRO A 283 -3.15 -15.01 -9.42
CA PRO A 283 -2.54 -15.69 -10.55
C PRO A 283 -2.03 -14.74 -11.65
N PHE A 284 -2.85 -13.74 -12.01
CA PHE A 284 -2.47 -12.74 -13.02
C PHE A 284 -1.34 -11.86 -12.51
N PHE A 285 -1.41 -11.46 -11.24
CA PHE A 285 -0.34 -10.71 -10.59
C PHE A 285 1.00 -11.47 -10.65
N ASN A 286 0.96 -12.78 -10.37
CA ASN A 286 2.16 -13.60 -10.32
C ASN A 286 2.81 -13.77 -11.69
N GLU A 287 2.02 -13.93 -12.74
CA GLU A 287 2.49 -14.07 -14.13
C GLU A 287 3.02 -12.76 -14.72
N THR A 288 2.64 -11.61 -14.16
CA THR A 288 2.95 -10.28 -14.71
C THR A 288 3.89 -9.45 -13.83
N ALA A 289 4.63 -10.10 -12.93
CA ALA A 289 5.58 -9.43 -12.04
C ALA A 289 5.01 -8.25 -11.21
N GLY A 290 3.70 -8.19 -10.98
CA GLY A 290 3.12 -7.11 -10.17
C GLY A 290 1.82 -6.46 -10.67
N CYS A 291 1.34 -6.77 -11.88
CA CYS A 291 0.19 -6.12 -12.53
C CYS A 291 0.12 -4.60 -12.20
N GLY A 292 -1.07 -4.01 -12.03
CA GLY A 292 -1.26 -2.58 -11.76
C GLY A 292 -2.21 -1.88 -12.72
N ILE A 293 -2.79 -2.59 -13.68
CA ILE A 293 -3.74 -2.04 -14.67
C ILE A 293 -4.85 -1.24 -13.97
N CYS A 294 -5.44 -1.79 -12.90
CA CYS A 294 -6.55 -1.15 -12.19
C CYS A 294 -6.16 0.20 -11.56
N VAL A 295 -4.91 0.35 -11.14
CA VAL A 295 -4.36 1.59 -10.60
C VAL A 295 -4.13 2.60 -11.72
N THR A 296 -3.63 2.17 -12.88
CA THR A 296 -3.25 3.06 -13.98
C THR A 296 -4.45 3.54 -14.77
N VAL A 297 -5.46 2.69 -15.00
CA VAL A 297 -6.70 3.10 -15.68
C VAL A 297 -7.63 3.94 -14.79
N CYS A 298 -7.39 3.97 -13.47
CA CYS A 298 -8.19 4.75 -12.54
C CYS A 298 -8.20 6.24 -12.95
N PRO A 299 -9.37 6.88 -13.15
CA PRO A 299 -9.44 8.30 -13.54
C PRO A 299 -8.70 9.26 -12.59
N PHE A 300 -8.58 8.88 -11.31
CA PHE A 300 -7.80 9.66 -10.34
C PHE A 300 -6.29 9.53 -10.54
N SER A 301 -5.80 8.42 -11.07
CA SER A 301 -4.36 8.24 -11.30
C SER A 301 -3.87 8.98 -12.54
N ARG A 302 -4.76 9.20 -13.52
CA ARG A 302 -4.48 9.89 -14.79
C ARG A 302 -4.22 11.39 -14.59
N PRO A 303 -2.97 11.90 -14.73
CA PRO A 303 -2.64 13.29 -14.44
C PRO A 303 -3.43 14.30 -15.27
N GLU A 304 -3.80 13.95 -16.50
CA GLU A 304 -4.57 14.77 -17.43
C GLU A 304 -6.08 14.79 -17.13
N VAL A 305 -6.59 13.77 -16.42
CA VAL A 305 -8.02 13.65 -16.08
C VAL A 305 -8.30 14.13 -14.65
N ARG A 306 -7.39 13.83 -13.71
CA ARG A 306 -7.56 14.06 -12.28
C ARG A 306 -7.96 15.50 -11.93
N PRO A 307 -7.31 16.57 -12.43
CA PRO A 307 -7.65 17.95 -12.04
C PRO A 307 -9.12 18.30 -12.34
N ASN A 308 -9.59 17.94 -13.54
CA ASN A 308 -10.98 18.19 -13.94
C ASN A 308 -11.97 17.34 -13.15
N LEU A 309 -11.63 16.08 -12.85
CA LEU A 309 -12.44 15.22 -12.01
C LEU A 309 -12.57 15.79 -10.59
N MET A 310 -11.45 16.21 -9.98
CA MET A 310 -11.44 16.81 -8.65
C MET A 310 -12.27 18.11 -8.59
N ALA A 311 -12.16 18.97 -9.61
CA ALA A 311 -12.98 20.17 -9.69
C ALA A 311 -14.49 19.88 -9.81
N LYS A 312 -14.87 18.78 -10.48
CA LYS A 312 -16.28 18.34 -10.55
C LYS A 312 -16.77 17.79 -9.21
N LEU A 313 -15.99 16.97 -8.53
CA LEU A 313 -16.34 16.42 -7.22
C LEU A 313 -16.49 17.52 -6.17
N ASN A 314 -15.56 18.49 -6.13
CA ASN A 314 -15.64 19.63 -5.22
C ASN A 314 -16.90 20.47 -5.45
N ARG A 315 -17.28 20.73 -6.71
CA ARG A 315 -18.53 21.45 -7.03
C ARG A 315 -19.77 20.69 -6.56
N LYS A 316 -19.83 19.38 -6.79
CA LYS A 316 -20.96 18.56 -6.35
C LYS A 316 -21.14 18.61 -4.83
N ARG A 317 -20.04 18.60 -4.08
CA ARG A 317 -20.05 18.67 -2.61
C ARG A 317 -20.50 20.02 -2.06
N LEU A 318 -20.26 21.13 -2.77
CA LEU A 318 -20.72 22.45 -2.35
C LEU A 318 -22.23 22.66 -2.56
N ILE A 319 -22.87 21.81 -3.37
CA ILE A 319 -24.29 21.91 -3.75
C ILE A 319 -25.16 20.91 -2.97
N SER A 320 -24.54 19.90 -2.33
CA SER A 320 -25.18 18.89 -1.48
C SER A 320 -25.11 19.25 0.00
#